data_AF-A0A1X1UGU8-F1
#
_entry.id   AF-A0A1X1UGU8-F1
#
_cell.length_a   1.000
_cell.length_b   1.000
_cell.length_c   1.000
_cell.angle_alpha   90.00
_cell.angle_beta   90.00
_cell.angle_gamma   90.00
#
_symmetry.space_group_name_H-M   'P 1'
#
loop_
_entity.id
_entity.type
_entity.pdbx_description
1 polymer ?
#
loop_
_entity_poly.entity_id
_entity_poly.type
_entity_poly.pdbx_seq_one_letter_code
_entity_poly.pdbx_strand_id
1 'polypeptide(L)'
;MHIEARLFEFCAAFFVLCAVLYGILTALYATGGEEWAGTTALALTGGLALITATFFRFVARRLDTRPEDYEGAEISDGAGELGFFAPHSWWPLMLALSGSVAAVGIALWLPWLIVAGVVFILASAAGLVFEYYVGPEKH
;
A
#
# COMPACT_ATOMS: atom_id res chain seq x y z
N MET A 1 16.22 8.00 -8.29
CA MET A 1 15.13 7.00 -8.17
C MET A 1 14.55 6.61 -9.53
N HIS A 2 15.40 6.45 -10.55
CA HIS A 2 14.92 6.21 -11.91
C HIS A 2 14.60 4.73 -12.17
N ILE A 3 15.31 3.82 -11.50
CA ILE A 3 15.15 2.38 -11.68
C ILE A 3 13.88 1.89 -10.97
N GLU A 4 13.60 2.41 -9.78
CA GLU A 4 12.39 2.12 -9.00
C GLU A 4 11.13 2.50 -9.78
N ALA A 5 11.12 3.69 -10.39
CA ALA A 5 10.03 4.12 -11.24
C ALA A 5 9.89 3.21 -12.47
N ARG A 6 11.01 2.89 -13.15
CA ARG A 6 11.03 2.06 -14.36
C ARG A 6 10.52 0.63 -14.09
N LEU A 7 10.79 0.08 -12.91
CA LEU A 7 10.29 -1.22 -12.49
C LEU A 7 8.75 -1.25 -12.52
N PHE A 8 8.11 -0.29 -11.86
CA PHE A 8 6.64 -0.20 -11.84
C PHE A 8 6.06 0.21 -13.19
N GLU A 9 6.74 1.04 -13.99
CA GLU A 9 6.33 1.36 -15.37
C GLU A 9 6.28 0.08 -16.23
N PHE A 10 7.28 -0.80 -16.11
CA PHE A 10 7.29 -2.08 -16.82
C PHE A 10 6.16 -3.00 -16.36
N CYS A 11 5.96 -3.15 -15.04
CA CYS A 11 4.85 -3.96 -14.50
C CYS A 11 3.50 -3.42 -14.96
N ALA A 12 3.29 -2.11 -14.92
CA ALA A 12 2.05 -1.48 -15.39
C ALA A 12 1.81 -1.76 -16.89
N ALA A 13 2.85 -1.58 -17.72
CA ALA A 13 2.76 -1.87 -19.15
C ALA A 13 2.42 -3.35 -19.41
N PHE A 14 3.06 -4.28 -18.69
CA PHE A 14 2.79 -5.70 -18.78
C PHE A 14 1.36 -6.05 -18.38
N PHE A 15 0.87 -5.56 -17.23
CA PHE A 15 -0.49 -5.87 -16.77
C PHE A 15 -1.57 -5.24 -17.64
N VAL A 16 -1.34 -4.03 -18.17
CA VAL A 16 -2.26 -3.41 -19.14
C VAL A 16 -2.29 -4.22 -20.44
N LEU A 17 -1.13 -4.64 -20.93
CA LEU A 17 -1.05 -5.51 -22.11
C LEU A 17 -1.78 -6.83 -21.88
N CYS A 18 -1.56 -7.47 -20.73
CA CYS A 18 -2.27 -8.70 -20.36
C CYS A 18 -3.78 -8.47 -20.24
N ALA A 19 -4.24 -7.36 -19.64
CA ALA A 19 -5.66 -7.04 -19.53
C ALA A 19 -6.32 -6.90 -20.92
N VAL A 20 -5.67 -6.20 -21.84
CA VAL A 20 -6.14 -6.04 -23.23
C VAL A 20 -6.16 -7.37 -23.97
N LEU A 21 -5.07 -8.13 -23.90
CA LEU A 21 -5.00 -9.45 -24.56
C LEU A 21 -6.03 -10.41 -23.99
N TYR A 22 -6.19 -10.45 -22.67
CA TYR A 22 -7.16 -11.32 -22.00
C TYR A 22 -8.60 -10.97 -22.37
N GLY A 23 -8.96 -9.68 -22.32
CA GLY A 23 -10.28 -9.21 -22.72
C GLY A 23 -10.61 -9.57 -24.17
N ILE A 24 -9.67 -9.33 -25.10
CA ILE A 24 -9.85 -9.67 -26.52
C ILE A 24 -9.95 -11.18 -26.73
N LEU A 25 -9.05 -11.97 -26.14
CA LEU A 25 -9.03 -13.42 -26.34
C LEU A 25 -10.27 -14.08 -25.76
N THR A 26 -10.72 -13.66 -24.58
CA THR A 26 -11.95 -14.19 -23.98
C THR A 26 -13.18 -13.76 -24.78
N ALA A 27 -13.24 -12.52 -25.27
CA ALA A 27 -14.31 -12.07 -26.14
C ALA A 27 -14.45 -12.89 -27.44
N LEU A 28 -13.33 -13.32 -28.04
CA LEU A 28 -13.32 -14.05 -29.31
C LEU A 28 -13.47 -15.57 -29.17
N TYR A 29 -12.87 -16.15 -28.12
CA TYR A 29 -12.71 -17.61 -28.01
C TYR A 29 -13.46 -18.25 -26.83
N ALA A 30 -13.95 -17.47 -25.86
CA ALA A 30 -14.75 -18.02 -24.77
C ALA A 30 -16.20 -18.27 -25.19
N THR A 31 -16.85 -19.23 -24.53
CA THR A 31 -18.21 -19.68 -24.87
C THR A 31 -19.30 -18.66 -24.53
N GLY A 32 -19.02 -17.67 -23.67
CA GLY A 32 -19.99 -16.70 -23.14
C GLY A 32 -19.69 -15.24 -23.47
N GLY A 33 -18.73 -14.97 -24.37
CA GLY A 33 -18.19 -13.62 -24.59
C GLY A 33 -17.09 -13.26 -23.59
N GLU A 34 -16.83 -11.97 -23.42
CA GLU A 34 -15.72 -11.48 -22.57
C GLU A 34 -15.86 -11.92 -21.10
N GLU A 35 -14.74 -12.36 -20.51
CA GLU A 35 -14.70 -12.73 -19.09
C GLU A 35 -14.38 -11.52 -18.20
N TRP A 36 -15.44 -10.80 -17.81
CA TRP A 36 -15.35 -9.57 -17.05
C TRP A 36 -14.63 -9.68 -15.70
N ALA A 37 -14.74 -10.81 -15.00
CA ALA A 37 -14.12 -10.98 -13.69
C ALA A 37 -12.58 -10.89 -13.77
N GLY A 38 -11.98 -11.67 -14.69
CA GLY A 38 -10.55 -11.67 -14.93
C GLY A 38 -10.04 -10.37 -15.55
N THR A 39 -10.71 -9.86 -16.60
CA THR A 39 -10.30 -8.61 -17.26
C THR A 39 -10.30 -7.44 -16.28
N THR A 40 -11.32 -7.32 -15.42
CA THR A 40 -11.41 -6.25 -14.43
C THR A 40 -10.26 -6.32 -13.42
N ALA A 41 -9.95 -7.51 -12.89
CA ALA A 41 -8.86 -7.68 -11.93
C ALA A 41 -7.49 -7.34 -12.54
N LEU A 42 -7.24 -7.74 -13.80
CA LEU A 42 -6.00 -7.40 -14.52
C LEU A 42 -5.91 -5.90 -14.80
N ALA A 43 -7.00 -5.26 -15.23
CA ALA A 43 -7.04 -3.83 -15.47
C ALA A 43 -6.76 -3.03 -14.20
N LEU A 44 -7.37 -3.41 -13.08
CA LEU A 44 -7.15 -2.76 -11.78
C LEU A 44 -5.73 -3.00 -11.25
N THR A 45 -5.15 -4.17 -11.50
CA THR A 45 -3.74 -4.46 -11.16
C THR A 45 -2.78 -3.59 -11.98
N GLY A 46 -3.06 -3.41 -13.27
CA GLY A 46 -2.34 -2.44 -14.11
C GLY A 46 -2.49 -1.01 -13.60
N GLY A 47 -3.70 -0.62 -13.17
CA GLY A 47 -3.98 0.67 -12.53
C GLY A 47 -3.21 0.87 -11.22
N LEU A 48 -3.15 -0.14 -10.36
CA LEU A 48 -2.36 -0.11 -9.13
C LEU A 48 -0.87 0.14 -9.41
N ALA A 49 -0.30 -0.63 -10.34
CA ALA A 49 1.08 -0.43 -10.78
C ALA A 49 1.29 0.96 -11.39
N LEU A 50 0.31 1.48 -12.14
CA LEU A 50 0.38 2.81 -12.76
C LEU A 50 0.35 3.94 -11.71
N ILE A 51 -0.49 3.85 -10.68
CA ILE A 51 -0.53 4.82 -9.58
C ILE A 51 0.84 4.90 -8.91
N THR A 52 1.41 3.74 -8.57
CA THR A 52 2.74 3.66 -7.95
C THR A 52 3.86 4.14 -8.89
N ALA A 53 3.84 3.74 -10.16
CA ALA A 53 4.82 4.13 -11.17
C ALA A 53 4.85 5.64 -11.37
N THR A 54 3.68 6.25 -11.57
CA THR A 54 3.55 7.68 -11.82
C THR A 54 3.99 8.49 -10.60
N PHE A 55 3.64 8.06 -9.38
CA PHE A 55 4.15 8.66 -8.15
C PHE A 55 5.67 8.66 -8.09
N PHE A 56 6.32 7.51 -8.28
CA PHE A 56 7.79 7.44 -8.28
C PHE A 56 8.41 8.24 -9.43
N ARG A 57 7.75 8.31 -10.60
CA ARG A 57 8.21 9.13 -11.72
C ARG A 57 8.20 10.63 -11.39
N PHE A 58 7.20 11.11 -10.66
CA PHE A 58 7.17 12.49 -10.16
C PHE A 58 8.29 12.76 -9.17
N VAL A 59 8.51 11.85 -8.21
CA VAL A 59 9.59 11.99 -7.22
C VAL A 59 10.96 11.97 -7.90
N ALA A 60 11.19 11.02 -8.81
CA ALA A 60 12.47 10.87 -9.52
C ALA A 60 12.82 12.04 -10.44
N ARG A 61 11.84 12.86 -10.85
CA ARG A 61 12.08 14.10 -11.61
C ARG A 61 12.37 15.30 -10.73
N ARG A 62 12.03 15.21 -9.44
CA ARG A 62 12.14 16.32 -8.48
C ARG A 62 13.34 16.18 -7.54
N LEU A 63 13.77 14.95 -7.26
CA LEU A 63 14.87 14.66 -6.36
C LEU A 63 16.16 14.42 -7.15
N ASP A 64 17.26 14.97 -6.66
CA ASP A 64 18.60 14.72 -7.20
C ASP A 64 19.08 13.29 -6.92
N THR A 65 20.23 12.92 -7.48
CA THR A 65 20.85 11.61 -7.25
C THR A 65 21.24 11.46 -5.77
N ARG A 66 20.52 10.59 -5.06
CA ARG A 66 20.83 10.18 -3.69
C ARG A 66 22.05 9.25 -3.65
N PRO A 67 22.75 9.13 -2.50
CA PRO A 67 23.87 8.19 -2.35
C PRO A 67 23.51 6.75 -2.72
N GLU A 68 22.27 6.33 -2.44
CA GLU A 68 21.75 4.99 -2.79
C GLU A 68 21.68 4.72 -4.30
N ASP A 69 21.63 5.77 -5.13
CA ASP A 69 21.57 5.65 -6.60
C ASP A 69 22.96 5.87 -7.24
N TYR A 70 24.00 6.18 -6.47
CA TYR A 70 25.34 6.47 -6.96
C TYR A 70 26.29 5.29 -6.76
N GLU A 71 26.81 4.74 -7.85
CA GLU A 71 27.67 3.55 -7.83
C GLU A 71 29.01 3.76 -7.06
N GLY A 72 29.48 5.01 -6.98
CA GLY A 72 30.72 5.37 -6.28
C GLY A 72 30.52 5.95 -4.89
N ALA A 73 29.32 5.85 -4.31
CA ALA A 73 29.02 6.44 -3.00
C ALA A 73 29.86 5.79 -1.89
N GLU A 74 30.39 6.61 -0.99
CA GLU A 74 31.05 6.15 0.22
C GLU A 74 30.05 6.04 1.38
N ILE A 75 30.40 5.25 2.40
CA ILE A 75 29.54 5.08 3.60
C ILE A 75 29.33 6.43 4.32
N SER A 76 30.32 7.31 4.26
CA SER A 76 30.29 8.67 4.81
C SER A 76 29.22 9.56 4.16
N ASP A 77 28.82 9.30 2.91
CA ASP A 77 27.80 10.10 2.21
C ASP A 77 26.40 9.95 2.83
N GLY A 78 26.18 8.89 3.64
CA GLY A 78 24.96 8.63 4.38
C GLY A 78 25.02 8.99 5.87
N ALA A 79 26.02 9.73 6.34
CA ALA A 79 26.28 9.98 7.76
C ALA A 79 25.26 10.90 8.50
N GLY A 80 24.19 11.32 7.82
CA GLY A 80 23.14 12.15 8.41
C GLY A 80 22.15 11.38 9.30
N GLU A 81 21.24 12.11 9.94
CA GLU A 81 20.13 11.50 10.67
C GLU A 81 19.11 10.89 9.68
N LEU A 82 18.73 9.63 9.89
CA LEU A 82 17.72 8.95 9.06
C LEU A 82 16.31 9.48 9.29
N GLY A 83 15.99 9.87 10.53
CA GLY A 83 14.66 10.30 10.95
C GLY A 83 14.21 9.60 12.23
N PHE A 84 12.90 9.70 12.51
CA PHE A 84 12.30 9.13 13.70
C PHE A 84 11.88 7.67 13.49
N PHE A 85 12.25 6.80 14.44
CA PHE A 85 11.79 5.41 14.51
C PHE A 85 11.18 5.14 15.88
N ALA A 86 10.00 4.52 15.89
CA ALA A 86 9.35 4.01 17.09
C ALA A 86 10.24 2.94 17.76
N PRO A 87 10.78 3.16 18.98
CA PRO A 87 11.65 2.18 19.63
C PRO A 87 10.85 0.96 20.13
N HIS A 88 9.60 1.19 20.54
CA HIS A 88 8.60 0.18 20.85
C HIS A 88 7.21 0.79 20.70
N SER A 89 6.20 -0.04 20.44
CA SER A 89 4.79 0.36 20.46
C SER A 89 3.91 -0.87 20.64
N TRP A 90 2.93 -0.79 21.53
CA TRP A 90 1.93 -1.85 21.74
C TRP A 90 0.70 -1.68 20.84
N TRP A 91 0.54 -0.50 20.22
CA TRP A 91 -0.63 -0.17 19.42
C TRP A 91 -0.80 -1.02 18.16
N PRO A 92 0.25 -1.46 17.42
CA PRO A 92 0.09 -2.36 16.28
C PRO A 92 -0.57 -3.69 16.67
N LEU A 93 -0.26 -4.23 17.85
CA LEU A 93 -0.89 -5.43 18.38
C LEU A 93 -2.38 -5.19 18.67
N MET A 94 -2.71 -4.07 19.33
CA MET A 94 -4.10 -3.71 19.62
C MET A 94 -4.91 -3.47 18.35
N LEU A 95 -4.31 -2.85 17.33
CA LEU A 95 -4.95 -2.61 16.04
C LEU A 95 -5.22 -3.93 15.30
N ALA A 96 -4.28 -4.87 15.31
CA ALA A 96 -4.46 -6.20 14.72
C ALA A 96 -5.58 -6.99 15.43
N LEU A 97 -5.59 -6.97 16.77
CA LEU A 97 -6.67 -7.61 17.56
C LEU A 97 -8.02 -6.95 17.27
N SER A 98 -8.08 -5.63 17.19
CA SER A 98 -9.29 -4.89 16.83
C SER A 98 -9.82 -5.29 15.45
N GLY A 99 -8.92 -5.37 14.46
CA GLY A 99 -9.22 -5.87 13.12
C GLY A 99 -9.76 -7.30 13.12
N SER A 100 -9.16 -8.19 13.92
CA SER A 100 -9.64 -9.58 14.05
C SER A 100 -11.02 -9.67 14.69
N VAL A 101 -11.33 -8.85 15.69
CA VAL A 101 -12.66 -8.80 16.33
C VAL A 101 -13.71 -8.34 15.32
N ALA A 102 -13.42 -7.29 14.54
CA ALA A 102 -14.30 -6.84 13.48
C ALA A 102 -14.53 -7.93 12.41
N ALA A 103 -13.46 -8.64 12.01
CA ALA A 103 -13.54 -9.74 11.05
C ALA A 103 -14.38 -10.91 11.58
N VAL A 104 -14.24 -11.30 12.85
CA VAL A 104 -15.08 -12.32 13.51
C VAL A 104 -16.55 -11.88 13.54
N GLY A 105 -16.81 -10.61 13.86
CA GLY A 105 -18.15 -10.04 13.83
C GLY A 105 -18.80 -10.14 12.45
N ILE A 106 -18.05 -9.86 11.38
CA ILE A 106 -18.52 -9.98 10.00
C ILE A 106 -18.75 -11.46 9.64
N ALA A 107 -17.80 -12.34 9.96
CA ALA A 107 -17.86 -13.76 9.62
C ALA A 107 -19.05 -14.49 10.28
N LEU A 108 -19.38 -14.16 11.53
CA LEU A 108 -20.48 -14.76 12.28
C LEU A 108 -21.79 -13.98 12.18
N TRP A 109 -21.82 -12.90 11.39
CA TRP A 109 -22.96 -11.99 11.26
C TRP A 109 -23.51 -11.51 12.62
N LEU A 110 -22.64 -10.90 13.43
CA LEU A 110 -22.96 -10.35 14.75
C LEU A 110 -22.92 -8.82 14.70
N PRO A 111 -24.03 -8.12 14.38
CA PRO A 111 -24.02 -6.66 14.15
C PRO A 111 -23.44 -5.85 15.31
N TRP A 112 -23.70 -6.27 16.55
CA TRP A 112 -23.18 -5.61 17.75
C TRP A 112 -21.65 -5.73 17.85
N LEU A 113 -21.08 -6.88 17.47
CA LEU A 113 -19.64 -7.12 17.50
C LEU A 113 -18.92 -6.41 16.36
N ILE A 114 -19.58 -6.26 15.20
CA ILE A 114 -19.08 -5.44 14.08
C ILE A 114 -18.93 -3.99 14.54
N VAL A 115 -19.98 -3.41 15.14
CA VAL A 115 -19.93 -2.03 15.65
C VAL A 115 -18.84 -1.87 16.71
N ALA A 116 -18.75 -2.81 17.66
CA ALA A 116 -17.68 -2.79 18.67
C ALA A 116 -16.28 -2.89 18.05
N GLY A 117 -16.10 -3.77 17.05
CA GLY A 117 -14.85 -3.94 16.33
C GLY A 117 -14.41 -2.66 15.60
N VAL A 118 -15.35 -1.96 14.96
CA VAL A 118 -15.07 -0.65 14.32
C VAL A 118 -14.62 0.37 15.36
N VAL A 119 -15.29 0.45 16.52
CA VAL A 119 -14.88 1.35 17.61
C VAL A 119 -13.47 1.02 18.11
N PHE A 120 -13.14 -0.26 18.27
CA PHE A 120 -11.80 -0.69 18.67
C PHE A 120 -10.72 -0.34 17.64
N ILE A 121 -11.00 -0.50 16.34
CA ILE A 121 -10.08 -0.10 15.27
C ILE A 121 -9.83 1.41 15.35
N LEU A 122 -10.87 2.23 15.48
CA LEU A 122 -10.73 3.68 15.57
C LEU A 122 -9.91 4.10 16.80
N ALA A 123 -10.19 3.51 17.96
CA ALA A 123 -9.47 3.81 19.20
C ALA A 123 -7.99 3.40 19.14
N SER A 124 -7.69 2.20 18.63
CA SER A 124 -6.32 1.70 18.51
C SER A 124 -5.53 2.42 17.42
N ALA A 125 -6.16 2.79 16.30
CA ALA A 125 -5.54 3.62 15.27
C ALA A 125 -5.26 5.03 15.79
N ALA A 126 -6.19 5.64 16.54
CA ALA A 126 -5.96 6.92 17.19
C ALA A 126 -4.79 6.84 18.19
N GLY A 127 -4.72 5.77 18.99
CA GLY A 127 -3.59 5.51 19.87
C GLY A 127 -2.26 5.44 19.13
N LEU A 128 -2.19 4.66 18.04
CA LEU A 128 -0.99 4.54 17.20
C LEU A 128 -0.55 5.88 16.58
N VAL A 129 -1.51 6.66 16.08
CA VAL A 129 -1.23 7.95 15.42
C VAL A 129 -0.80 9.02 16.42
N PHE A 130 -1.41 9.05 17.61
CA PHE A 130 -1.15 10.08 18.62
C PHE A 130 -0.03 9.72 19.61
N GLU A 131 0.50 8.50 19.60
CA GLU A 131 1.49 8.00 20.58
C GLU A 131 2.66 8.98 20.82
N TYR A 132 3.18 9.60 19.76
CA TYR A 132 4.33 10.49 19.82
C TYR A 132 3.96 11.99 19.92
N TYR A 133 2.68 12.33 20.11
CA TYR A 133 2.15 13.70 20.04
C TYR A 133 1.22 14.10 21.20
N VAL A 134 1.24 13.41 22.34
CA VAL A 134 0.31 13.67 23.48
C VAL A 134 0.70 14.91 24.30
N GLY A 135 2.00 15.14 24.51
CA GLY A 135 2.50 16.14 25.47
C GLY A 135 2.27 15.74 26.93
N PRO A 136 2.80 16.51 27.90
CA PRO A 136 2.60 16.24 29.32
C PRO A 136 1.15 16.50 29.74
N GLU A 137 0.68 15.76 30.74
CA GLU A 137 -0.58 16.07 31.41
C GLU A 137 -0.49 17.45 32.08
N LYS A 138 -1.61 18.19 32.07
CA LYS A 138 -1.65 19.59 32.52
C LYS A 138 -1.56 19.75 34.05
N HIS A 139 -1.72 18.67 34.81
CA HIS A 139 -1.85 18.68 36.27
C HIS A 139 -1.05 17.55 36.89
#